data_AF-A0A1P8XGC8-F1
#
_entry.id   AF-A0A1P8XGC8-F1
#
_cell.length_a   1.000
_cell.length_b   1.000
_cell.length_c   1.000
_cell.angle_alpha   90.00
_cell.angle_beta   90.00
_cell.angle_gamma   90.00
#
_symmetry.space_group_name_H-M   'P 1'
#
loop_
_entity.id
_entity.type
_entity.pdbx_description
1 polymer ?
#
loop_
_entity_poly.entity_id
_entity_poly.type
_entity_poly.pdbx_seq_one_letter_code
_entity_poly.pdbx_strand_id
1 'polypeptide(L)'
;MRGLSIAAAAAVSALIAAPTAGAVPNDPAITMADVPNMVFGPGVQLSYQCHSWERFIFGRSDNGQTYACHYIPNQWPPVYTGFWVHSPPLYGVQEIGAPCPNYRSAAAQTADGLALECTEFRGWQQDFYA
;
A
#
# COMPACT_ATOMS: atom_id res chain seq x y z
N MET A 1 -43.05 51.42 -23.92
CA MET A 1 -43.14 50.52 -22.75
C MET A 1 -41.82 49.77 -22.63
N ARG A 2 -41.12 49.95 -21.51
CA ARG A 2 -39.85 49.27 -21.17
C ARG A 2 -40.14 47.80 -20.88
N GLY A 3 -39.35 46.88 -21.44
CA GLY A 3 -39.32 45.47 -21.04
C GLY A 3 -37.86 45.05 -20.86
N LEU A 4 -37.44 44.93 -19.59
CA LEU A 4 -36.18 44.31 -19.18
C LEU A 4 -36.33 42.78 -19.17
N SER A 5 -35.18 42.08 -19.06
CA SER A 5 -34.97 40.77 -18.40
C SER A 5 -34.91 39.55 -19.34
N ILE A 6 -34.00 38.56 -19.23
CA ILE A 6 -32.90 38.19 -18.30
C ILE A 6 -31.93 37.28 -19.10
N ALA A 7 -30.62 37.42 -18.91
CA ALA A 7 -29.63 36.46 -19.39
C ALA A 7 -29.51 35.29 -18.40
N ALA A 8 -29.75 34.06 -18.86
CA ALA A 8 -29.58 32.84 -18.05
C ALA A 8 -28.15 32.29 -18.23
N ALA A 9 -27.35 32.31 -17.16
CA ALA A 9 -26.04 31.67 -17.15
C ALA A 9 -26.19 30.19 -16.78
N ALA A 10 -25.79 29.29 -17.69
CA ALA A 10 -25.73 27.85 -17.44
C ALA A 10 -24.35 27.50 -16.84
N ALA A 11 -24.32 27.10 -15.57
CA ALA A 11 -23.14 26.52 -14.95
C ALA A 11 -23.10 25.01 -15.24
N VAL A 12 -22.07 24.55 -15.93
CA VAL A 12 -21.83 23.12 -16.18
C VAL A 12 -20.84 22.62 -15.12
N SER A 13 -21.30 21.82 -14.17
CA SER A 13 -20.45 21.13 -13.20
C SER A 13 -19.97 19.80 -13.81
N ALA A 14 -18.69 19.71 -14.15
CA ALA A 14 -18.08 18.45 -14.56
C ALA A 14 -17.79 17.58 -13.33
N LEU A 15 -18.54 16.48 -13.20
CA LEU A 15 -18.26 15.42 -12.22
C LEU A 15 -17.11 14.55 -12.76
N ILE A 16 -15.93 14.67 -12.18
CA ILE A 16 -14.80 13.79 -12.47
C ILE A 16 -15.04 12.49 -11.69
N ALA A 17 -15.37 11.41 -12.38
CA ALA A 17 -15.45 10.07 -11.78
C ALA A 17 -14.03 9.59 -11.46
N ALA A 18 -13.74 9.33 -10.19
CA ALA A 18 -12.50 8.69 -9.76
C ALA A 18 -12.48 7.20 -10.16
N PRO A 19 -11.31 6.63 -10.51
CA PRO A 19 -11.21 5.22 -10.85
C PRO A 19 -11.55 4.35 -9.65
N THR A 20 -12.44 3.37 -9.85
CA THR A 20 -12.75 2.34 -8.86
C THR A 20 -11.61 1.33 -8.83
N ALA A 21 -10.80 1.33 -7.76
CA ALA A 21 -9.85 0.25 -7.49
C ALA A 21 -10.63 -1.05 -7.26
N GLY A 22 -10.41 -2.06 -8.10
CA GLY A 22 -11.01 -3.38 -7.96
C GLY A 22 -10.32 -4.16 -6.86
N ALA A 23 -10.93 -4.22 -5.68
CA ALA A 23 -10.48 -5.12 -4.61
C ALA A 23 -10.83 -6.58 -4.98
N VAL A 24 -9.84 -7.47 -4.95
CA VAL A 24 -10.03 -8.92 -5.07
C VAL A 24 -10.74 -9.42 -3.79
N PRO A 25 -11.68 -10.38 -3.86
CA PRO A 25 -12.44 -10.85 -2.69
C PRO A 25 -11.52 -11.40 -1.59
N ASN A 26 -11.62 -10.79 -0.40
CA ASN A 26 -10.85 -11.13 0.80
C ASN A 26 -11.42 -12.37 1.51
N ASP A 27 -10.53 -13.16 2.11
CA ASP A 27 -10.89 -13.98 3.27
C ASP A 27 -11.43 -13.03 4.36
N PRO A 28 -12.67 -13.21 4.85
CA PRO A 28 -13.28 -12.29 5.82
C PRO A 28 -12.53 -12.21 7.16
N ALA A 29 -11.59 -13.12 7.45
CA ALA A 29 -10.76 -13.07 8.65
C ALA A 29 -9.52 -12.16 8.51
N ILE A 30 -9.02 -11.92 7.30
CA ILE A 30 -7.85 -11.06 7.04
C ILE A 30 -8.07 -10.33 5.71
N THR A 31 -8.56 -9.10 5.78
CA THR A 31 -8.56 -8.20 4.62
C THR A 31 -7.13 -7.70 4.37
N MET A 32 -6.41 -8.36 3.45
CA MET A 32 -5.12 -7.87 2.93
C MET A 32 -5.42 -6.68 2.01
N ALA A 33 -5.24 -5.47 2.51
CA ALA A 33 -5.55 -4.26 1.75
C ALA A 33 -4.41 -3.87 0.80
N ASP A 34 -4.78 -3.35 -0.37
CA ASP A 34 -3.83 -2.74 -1.30
C ASP A 34 -3.36 -1.39 -0.76
N VAL A 35 -2.13 -1.03 -1.12
CA VAL A 35 -1.51 0.25 -0.75
C VAL A 35 -1.07 1.01 -2.01
N PRO A 36 -0.87 2.33 -1.91
CA PRO A 36 -0.32 3.10 -3.03
C PRO A 36 1.01 2.54 -3.52
N ASN A 37 1.20 2.53 -4.84
CA ASN A 37 2.40 2.06 -5.54
C ASN A 37 2.79 0.59 -5.28
N MET A 38 1.85 -0.24 -4.84
CA MET A 38 2.11 -1.66 -4.69
C MET A 38 2.42 -2.31 -6.05
N VAL A 39 3.44 -3.16 -6.09
CA VAL A 39 3.81 -3.90 -7.32
C VAL A 39 2.88 -5.10 -7.50
N PHE A 40 2.41 -5.37 -8.71
CA PHE A 40 1.57 -6.53 -9.01
C PHE A 40 2.21 -7.39 -10.11
N GLY A 41 2.05 -8.71 -10.01
CA GLY A 41 2.29 -9.61 -11.12
C GLY A 41 3.16 -10.83 -10.80
N PRO A 42 3.53 -11.61 -11.83
CA PRO A 42 4.29 -12.85 -11.66
C PRO A 42 5.73 -12.64 -11.19
N GLY A 43 6.25 -11.41 -11.24
CA GLY A 43 7.58 -11.06 -10.73
C GLY A 43 7.62 -10.85 -9.20
N VAL A 44 6.46 -10.82 -8.53
CA VAL A 44 6.36 -10.71 -7.08
C VAL A 44 6.29 -12.12 -6.49
N GLN A 45 7.43 -12.74 -6.25
CA GLN A 45 7.52 -14.13 -5.80
C GLN A 45 8.66 -14.27 -4.79
N LEU A 46 8.52 -15.19 -3.83
CA LEU A 46 9.53 -15.41 -2.80
C LEU A 46 10.94 -15.52 -3.41
N SER A 47 11.89 -14.77 -2.85
CA SER A 47 13.30 -14.74 -3.25
C SER A 47 13.59 -14.18 -4.65
N TYR A 48 12.58 -13.69 -5.39
CA TYR A 48 12.83 -12.94 -6.62
C TYR A 48 13.33 -11.54 -6.30
N GLN A 49 14.07 -10.95 -7.25
CA GLN A 49 14.62 -9.60 -7.09
C GLN A 49 13.54 -8.52 -7.12
N CYS A 50 13.75 -7.47 -6.35
CA CYS A 50 12.90 -6.29 -6.27
C CYS A 50 13.74 -5.02 -6.06
N HIS A 51 13.16 -3.85 -6.34
CA HIS A 51 13.93 -2.58 -6.38
C HIS A 51 13.42 -1.47 -5.46
N SER A 52 12.34 -1.69 -4.72
CA SER A 52 11.73 -0.69 -3.85
C SER A 52 11.69 -1.22 -2.42
N TRP A 53 12.75 -1.04 -1.65
CA TRP A 53 12.87 -1.56 -0.26
C TRP A 53 12.91 -0.45 0.80
N GLU A 54 13.02 0.82 0.42
CA GLU A 54 13.00 1.94 1.38
C GLU A 54 11.61 2.55 1.57
N ARG A 55 10.82 2.56 0.48
CA ARG A 55 9.44 3.06 0.42
C ARG A 55 8.65 2.24 -0.59
N PHE A 56 7.33 2.18 -0.42
CA PHE A 56 6.42 1.46 -1.30
C PHE A 56 6.85 0.00 -1.51
N ILE A 57 7.11 -0.67 -0.39
CA ILE A 57 7.85 -1.94 -0.39
C ILE A 57 7.00 -3.17 -0.70
N PHE A 58 5.68 -3.00 -0.77
CA PHE A 58 4.76 -4.13 -0.86
C PHE A 58 4.49 -4.54 -2.31
N GLY A 59 4.25 -5.83 -2.50
CA GLY A 59 3.80 -6.39 -3.77
C GLY A 59 2.72 -7.46 -3.60
N ARG A 60 1.91 -7.69 -4.63
CA ARG A 60 1.00 -8.84 -4.78
C ARG A 60 1.48 -9.74 -5.90
N SER A 61 1.55 -11.03 -5.62
CA SER A 61 1.66 -12.02 -6.68
C SER A 61 0.30 -12.32 -7.32
N ASP A 62 0.28 -12.98 -8.47
CA ASP A 62 -0.97 -13.34 -9.18
C ASP A 62 -1.90 -14.25 -8.37
N ASN A 63 -1.39 -14.96 -7.36
CA ASN A 63 -2.20 -15.80 -6.48
C ASN A 63 -2.78 -15.05 -5.26
N GLY A 64 -2.56 -13.73 -5.16
CA GLY A 64 -3.03 -12.91 -4.05
C GLY A 64 -2.12 -12.88 -2.82
N GLN A 65 -0.99 -13.60 -2.81
CA GLN A 65 -0.01 -13.51 -1.73
C GLN A 65 0.67 -12.14 -1.72
N THR A 66 0.72 -11.51 -0.55
CA THR A 66 1.45 -10.27 -0.31
C THR A 66 2.91 -10.57 0.07
N TYR A 67 3.82 -9.79 -0.52
CA TYR A 67 5.25 -9.81 -0.24
C TYR A 67 5.75 -8.41 0.12
N ALA A 68 6.86 -8.37 0.85
CA ALA A 68 7.62 -7.17 1.17
C ALA A 68 8.99 -7.26 0.49
N CYS A 69 9.48 -6.16 -0.07
CA CYS A 69 10.80 -6.08 -0.70
C CYS A 69 11.84 -5.65 0.35
N HIS A 70 12.73 -6.55 0.75
CA HIS A 70 13.78 -6.24 1.72
C HIS A 70 15.15 -6.22 1.04
N TYR A 71 15.99 -5.24 1.39
CA TYR A 71 17.41 -5.31 1.04
C TYR A 71 18.15 -6.17 2.06
N ILE A 72 18.75 -7.26 1.57
CA ILE A 72 19.55 -8.15 2.41
C ILE A 72 21.02 -7.78 2.20
N PRO A 73 21.72 -7.21 3.20
CA PRO A 73 23.11 -6.84 3.04
C PRO A 73 24.02 -8.07 2.96
N ASN A 74 25.26 -7.85 2.50
CA ASN A 74 26.35 -8.83 2.50
C ASN A 74 26.06 -10.13 1.72
N GLN A 75 25.27 -10.04 0.64
CA GLN A 75 25.09 -11.17 -0.29
C GLN A 75 26.36 -11.41 -1.11
N TRP A 76 26.64 -12.69 -1.38
CA TRP A 76 27.76 -13.11 -2.25
C TRP A 76 27.26 -14.07 -3.34
N PRO A 77 27.51 -13.78 -4.63
CA PRO A 77 28.15 -12.57 -5.18
C PRO A 77 27.35 -11.29 -4.85
N PRO A 78 27.96 -10.09 -4.93
CA PRO A 78 27.26 -8.85 -4.60
C PRO A 78 25.98 -8.67 -5.43
N VAL A 79 24.90 -8.32 -4.74
CA VAL A 79 23.61 -7.98 -5.36
C VAL A 79 23.19 -6.59 -4.90
N TYR A 80 22.71 -5.77 -5.83
CA TYR A 80 22.30 -4.38 -5.60
C TYR A 80 20.77 -4.22 -5.69
N THR A 81 20.05 -5.29 -5.38
CA THR A 81 18.60 -5.37 -5.40
C THR A 81 18.11 -5.90 -4.06
N GLY A 82 16.86 -5.62 -3.73
CA GLY A 82 16.16 -6.32 -2.67
C GLY A 82 15.66 -7.68 -3.15
N PHE A 83 15.04 -8.40 -2.22
CA PHE A 83 14.35 -9.65 -2.47
C PHE A 83 12.96 -9.63 -1.85
N TRP A 84 11.99 -10.20 -2.57
CA TRP A 84 10.65 -10.42 -2.05
C TRP A 84 10.68 -11.47 -0.94
N VAL A 85 10.18 -11.11 0.23
CA VAL A 85 9.96 -12.00 1.38
C VAL A 85 8.50 -11.99 1.78
N HIS A 86 8.05 -13.02 2.50
CA HIS A 86 6.67 -13.08 2.97
C HIS A 86 6.35 -11.89 3.88
N SER A 87 5.29 -11.16 3.52
CA SER A 87 4.79 -10.08 4.36
C SER A 87 3.83 -10.64 5.43
N PRO A 88 3.82 -10.07 6.64
CA PRO A 88 2.68 -10.21 7.55
C PRO A 88 1.37 -9.74 6.89
N PRO A 89 0.21 -10.05 7.49
CA PRO A 89 -1.06 -9.43 7.11
C PRO A 89 -0.96 -7.91 6.91
N LEU A 90 -1.31 -7.45 5.70
CA LEU A 90 -1.21 -6.04 5.29
C LEU A 90 -2.54 -5.32 5.55
N TYR A 91 -2.53 -4.39 6.50
CA TYR A 91 -3.68 -3.59 6.95
C TYR A 91 -3.85 -2.27 6.19
N GLY A 92 -3.25 -2.18 5.01
CA GLY A 92 -3.40 -1.05 4.10
C GLY A 92 -2.67 0.20 4.57
N VAL A 93 -3.25 1.35 4.25
CA VAL A 93 -2.68 2.65 4.62
C VAL A 93 -3.04 3.02 6.06
N GLN A 94 -2.03 3.35 6.86
CA GLN A 94 -2.16 3.71 8.27
C GLN A 94 -1.27 4.91 8.62
N GLU A 95 -1.58 5.57 9.74
CA GLU A 95 -0.80 6.67 10.28
C GLU A 95 0.06 6.20 11.46
N ILE A 96 1.27 6.74 11.57
CA ILE A 96 2.15 6.46 12.71
C ILE A 96 1.46 6.90 14.00
N GLY A 97 1.45 6.02 15.00
CA GLY A 97 0.83 6.24 16.30
C GLY A 97 -0.66 5.86 16.36
N ALA A 98 -1.30 5.57 15.23
CA ALA A 98 -2.68 5.10 15.25
C ALA A 98 -2.77 3.69 15.89
N PRO A 99 -3.88 3.38 16.58
CA PRO A 99 -4.09 2.05 17.15
C PRO A 99 -4.01 0.96 16.08
N CYS A 100 -3.41 -0.18 16.43
CA CYS A 100 -3.27 -1.34 15.57
C CYS A 100 -3.77 -2.60 16.29
N PRO A 101 -4.13 -3.68 15.56
CA PRO A 101 -4.55 -4.92 16.18
C PRO A 101 -3.34 -5.54 16.90
N ASN A 102 -3.38 -5.59 18.24
CA ASN A 102 -2.31 -5.94 19.20
C ASN A 102 -1.59 -7.31 18.97
N TYR A 103 -0.97 -7.50 17.81
CA TYR A 103 -0.24 -8.71 17.45
C TYR A 103 1.06 -8.30 16.74
N ARG A 104 2.20 -8.91 17.14
CA ARG A 104 3.54 -8.72 16.54
C ARG A 104 3.68 -9.30 15.12
N SER A 105 2.63 -9.20 14.31
CA SER A 105 2.53 -9.80 12.98
C SER A 105 1.51 -9.05 12.14
N ALA A 106 1.60 -7.73 12.11
CA ALA A 106 0.75 -6.87 11.30
C ALA A 106 1.62 -5.85 10.59
N ALA A 107 1.42 -5.72 9.29
CA ALA A 107 2.10 -4.78 8.43
C ALA A 107 1.12 -3.71 7.94
N ALA A 108 1.61 -2.50 7.71
CA ALA A 108 0.86 -1.43 7.04
C ALA A 108 1.83 -0.54 6.27
N GLN A 109 1.31 0.48 5.60
CA GLN A 109 2.10 1.50 4.91
C GLN A 109 1.57 2.90 5.25
N THR A 110 2.43 3.90 5.36
CA THR A 110 1.96 5.29 5.34
C THR A 110 1.54 5.70 3.92
N ALA A 111 0.80 6.81 3.80
CA ALA A 111 0.41 7.34 2.50
C ALA A 111 1.63 7.72 1.62
N ASP A 112 2.73 8.13 2.25
CA ASP A 112 4.01 8.45 1.60
C ASP A 112 4.95 7.24 1.43
N GLY A 113 4.50 6.03 1.79
CA GLY A 113 5.17 4.80 1.42
C GLY A 113 6.09 4.17 2.46
N LEU A 114 6.16 4.69 3.69
CA LEU A 114 6.93 4.04 4.76
C LEU A 114 6.25 2.74 5.17
N ALA A 115 7.03 1.67 5.31
CA ALA A 115 6.55 0.44 5.91
C ALA A 115 6.26 0.64 7.40
N LEU A 116 5.21 -0.01 7.90
CA LEU A 116 4.77 0.08 9.28
C LEU A 116 4.64 -1.31 9.90
N GLU A 117 5.04 -1.40 11.17
CA GLU A 117 4.80 -2.55 12.04
C GLU A 117 3.86 -2.14 13.20
N CYS A 118 3.09 -3.10 13.71
CA CYS A 118 2.26 -2.89 14.88
C CYS A 118 3.05 -3.17 16.17
N THR A 119 3.11 -2.17 17.04
CA THR A 119 3.76 -2.27 18.36
C THR A 119 2.72 -2.20 19.48
N GLU A 120 2.95 -2.95 20.56
CA GLU A 120 1.98 -3.11 21.66
C GLU A 120 1.55 -1.79 22.32
N PHE A 121 2.49 -0.86 22.52
CA PHE A 121 2.23 0.38 23.28
C PHE A 121 2.17 1.65 22.44
N ARG A 122 2.69 1.63 21.20
CA ARG A 122 2.79 2.82 20.34
C ARG A 122 1.94 2.74 19.08
N GLY A 123 1.14 1.68 18.93
CA GLY A 123 0.35 1.47 17.72
C GLY A 123 1.25 1.21 16.52
N TRP A 124 0.84 1.69 15.34
CA TRP A 124 1.64 1.64 14.13
C TRP A 124 2.92 2.46 14.27
N GLN A 125 4.07 1.87 13.98
CA GLN A 125 5.37 2.54 13.97
C GLN A 125 6.09 2.24 12.66
N GLN A 126 7.00 3.12 12.24
CA GLN A 126 7.85 2.84 11.09
C GLN A 126 8.65 1.56 11.32
N ASP A 127 8.54 0.62 10.39
CA ASP A 127 9.40 -0.55 10.34
C ASP A 127 10.71 -0.13 9.67
N PHE A 128 11.78 -0.13 10.46
CA PHE A 128 13.14 0.21 9.99
C PHE A 128 13.90 -1.01 9.45
N TYR A 129 13.32 -2.21 9.56
CA TYR A 129 13.90 -3.48 9.11
C TYR A 129 13.13 -4.11 7.94
N ALA A 130 12.09 -3.40 7.49
CA ALA A 130 11.42 -3.55 6.21
C ALA A 130 12.40 -3.59 5.01
#